data_AF-A0A1U8JQK6-F1
#
_entry.id   AF-A0A1U8JQK6-F1
#
_cell.length_a   1.000
_cell.length_b   1.000
_cell.length_c   1.000
_cell.angle_alpha   90.00
_cell.angle_beta   90.00
_cell.angle_gamma   90.00
#
_symmetry.space_group_name_H-M   'P 1'
#
loop_
_entity.id
_entity.type
_entity.pdbx_description
1 polymer ?
#
loop_
_entity_poly.entity_id
_entity_poly.type
_entity_poly.pdbx_seq_one_letter_code
_entity_poly.pdbx_strand_id
1 'polypeptide(L)'
;MKRLRECIEEVTKFSLQSHINKSLNFELELSPEFCSNILLDSDLIDPNPGTPLPKPKFTLSPFLYFYCSKTNEIITIFSYWNGADISKGVPSYPLYKHLALALNQSIVSGFICSRQGNSALMRDEISSEQKEKWNKLVSTKGLELINIMNTIDFELHVQEPFFSMSRDGFKTIEGWCAVGKYNNIEPGSMILLNKCLVLEVQDVRHYATFSKMLEAESISQVLPGVKSTEEGLQTYRKFYTEEEERSYGVIAICVSNLVVQPAILLASILSELSYEGVQSLLGLAHTTGTISDVLSPPKSTLLSSFMLSYNPDVKGSTLTHGARALAKHVNRSSNKYWGNLNGSDSNKNKLAMGVIMDLISNSCWLNMYTVQPHGDVFEIRVAEGYGARWSKDGYKFIGFLELYMDDGHLKGWKH
;
A
#
# COMPACT_ATOMS: atom_id res chain seq x y z
N MET A 1 -11.76 -0.73 18.19
CA MET A 1 -11.00 0.19 17.28
C MET A 1 -9.49 -0.12 17.18
N LYS A 2 -8.78 -0.43 18.28
CA LYS A 2 -7.34 -0.76 18.22
C LYS A 2 -7.03 -1.91 17.25
N ARG A 3 -7.80 -3.01 17.33
CA ARG A 3 -7.60 -4.20 16.48
C ARG A 3 -7.81 -3.91 14.99
N LEU A 4 -8.82 -3.10 14.62
CA LEU A 4 -9.02 -2.68 13.22
C LEU A 4 -7.74 -2.05 12.65
N ARG A 5 -7.13 -1.10 13.38
CA ARG A 5 -5.90 -0.44 12.95
C ARG A 5 -4.74 -1.43 12.74
N GLU A 6 -4.66 -2.48 13.56
CA GLU A 6 -3.61 -3.49 13.50
C GLU A 6 -3.81 -4.51 12.36
N CYS A 7 -5.04 -4.65 11.86
CA CYS A 7 -5.42 -5.66 10.88
C CYS A 7 -5.78 -5.11 9.49
N ILE A 8 -6.21 -3.84 9.39
CA ILE A 8 -6.75 -3.25 8.15
C ILE A 8 -5.78 -3.34 6.97
N GLU A 9 -4.47 -3.27 7.20
CA GLU A 9 -3.45 -3.43 6.16
C GLU A 9 -3.53 -4.84 5.54
N GLU A 10 -3.51 -5.88 6.38
CA GLU A 10 -3.61 -7.28 5.92
C GLU A 10 -4.99 -7.59 5.35
N VAL A 11 -6.07 -7.05 5.91
CA VAL A 11 -7.43 -7.20 5.33
C VAL A 11 -7.50 -6.53 3.95
N THR A 12 -6.93 -5.34 3.78
CA THR A 12 -6.88 -4.63 2.48
C THR A 12 -6.11 -5.44 1.45
N LYS A 13 -4.90 -5.88 1.81
CA LYS A 13 -4.06 -6.71 0.95
C LYS A 13 -4.75 -8.02 0.56
N PHE A 14 -5.32 -8.71 1.54
CA PHE A 14 -6.02 -9.97 1.34
C PHE A 14 -7.26 -9.79 0.45
N SER A 15 -8.04 -8.73 0.63
CA SER A 15 -9.21 -8.43 -0.21
C SER A 15 -8.83 -8.25 -1.68
N LEU A 16 -7.78 -7.45 -1.95
CA LEU A 16 -7.28 -7.22 -3.31
C LEU A 16 -6.72 -8.51 -3.93
N GLN A 17 -5.93 -9.27 -3.17
CA GLN A 17 -5.38 -10.55 -3.63
C GLN A 17 -6.48 -11.58 -3.91
N SER A 18 -7.52 -11.63 -3.08
CA SER A 18 -8.63 -12.56 -3.25
C SER A 18 -9.46 -12.27 -4.49
N HIS A 19 -9.63 -10.99 -4.84
CA HIS A 19 -10.23 -10.59 -6.12
C HIS A 19 -9.39 -11.05 -7.31
N ILE A 20 -8.08 -10.76 -7.29
CA ILE A 20 -7.15 -11.15 -8.37
C ILE A 20 -7.15 -12.67 -8.58
N ASN A 21 -7.13 -13.42 -7.48
CA ASN A 21 -7.05 -14.88 -7.50
C ASN A 21 -8.43 -15.57 -7.59
N LYS A 22 -9.53 -14.83 -7.54
CA LYS A 22 -10.91 -15.36 -7.51
C LYS A 22 -11.17 -16.39 -6.39
N SER A 23 -10.68 -16.10 -5.17
CA SER A 23 -10.63 -17.08 -4.06
C SER A 23 -11.71 -16.92 -2.98
N LEU A 24 -12.49 -15.82 -2.97
CA LEU A 24 -13.50 -15.53 -1.92
C LEU A 24 -14.91 -15.27 -2.47
N ASN A 25 -15.22 -15.74 -3.67
CA ASN A 25 -16.56 -15.63 -4.30
C ASN A 25 -17.17 -14.22 -4.28
N PHE A 26 -16.34 -13.18 -4.37
CA PHE A 26 -16.76 -11.81 -4.64
C PHE A 26 -15.97 -11.28 -5.83
N GLU A 27 -16.55 -10.31 -6.53
CA GLU A 27 -15.89 -9.54 -7.58
C GLU A 27 -15.92 -8.06 -7.21
N LEU A 28 -14.76 -7.40 -7.31
CA LEU A 28 -14.68 -5.94 -7.25
C LEU A 28 -15.04 -5.37 -8.62
N GLU A 29 -15.72 -4.22 -8.64
CA GLU A 29 -15.85 -3.34 -9.82
C GLU A 29 -14.52 -2.63 -10.19
N LEU A 30 -13.39 -3.27 -9.91
CA LEU A 30 -12.03 -2.83 -10.20
C LEU A 30 -11.34 -3.91 -11.01
N SER A 31 -10.58 -3.54 -12.03
CA SER A 31 -9.85 -4.54 -12.83
C SER A 31 -8.79 -5.26 -11.98
N PRO A 32 -8.52 -6.56 -12.25
CA PRO A 32 -7.42 -7.27 -11.59
C PRO A 32 -6.05 -6.59 -11.81
N GLU A 33 -5.85 -5.95 -12.96
CA GLU A 33 -4.65 -5.17 -13.26
C GLU A 33 -4.51 -3.94 -12.35
N PHE A 34 -5.58 -3.17 -12.19
CA PHE A 34 -5.60 -2.03 -11.27
C PHE A 34 -5.30 -2.46 -9.83
N CYS A 35 -5.94 -3.53 -9.36
CA CYS A 35 -5.68 -4.10 -8.04
C CYS A 35 -4.24 -4.59 -7.87
N SER A 36 -3.67 -5.20 -8.92
CA SER A 36 -2.27 -5.63 -8.93
C SER A 36 -1.33 -4.44 -8.81
N ASN A 37 -1.61 -3.35 -9.54
CA ASN A 37 -0.82 -2.13 -9.48
C ASN A 37 -0.86 -1.43 -8.10
N ILE A 38 -1.96 -1.55 -7.35
CA ILE A 38 -2.04 -1.10 -5.95
C ILE A 38 -1.13 -1.94 -5.03
N LEU A 39 -0.96 -3.23 -5.33
CA LEU A 39 -0.15 -4.18 -4.56
C LEU A 39 1.34 -4.17 -4.93
N LEU A 40 1.72 -3.60 -6.08
CA LEU A 40 3.09 -3.58 -6.58
C LEU A 40 4.06 -2.95 -5.57
N ASP A 41 5.21 -3.58 -5.37
CA ASP A 41 6.32 -3.04 -4.59
C ASP A 41 7.35 -2.44 -5.56
N SER A 42 7.28 -1.13 -5.78
CA SER A 42 8.03 -0.43 -6.86
C SER A 42 8.86 0.78 -6.38
N ASP A 43 8.80 1.12 -5.09
CA ASP A 43 9.71 2.13 -4.51
C ASP A 43 11.11 1.55 -4.21
N LEU A 44 11.30 0.23 -4.35
CA LEU A 44 12.60 -0.41 -4.34
C LEU A 44 13.30 -0.22 -5.70
N ILE A 45 14.12 0.83 -5.82
CA ILE A 45 15.10 0.90 -6.90
C ILE A 45 16.14 -0.19 -6.63
N ASP A 46 16.20 -1.22 -7.47
CA ASP A 46 17.42 -2.01 -7.68
C ASP A 46 18.44 -1.10 -8.37
N PRO A 47 19.56 -0.73 -7.71
CA PRO A 47 20.52 0.21 -8.29
C PRO A 47 21.37 -0.42 -9.40
N ASN A 48 21.20 -1.70 -9.78
CA ASN A 48 22.03 -2.28 -10.82
C ASN A 48 21.42 -3.54 -11.51
N PRO A 49 21.00 -3.50 -12.79
CA PRO A 49 20.39 -4.64 -13.48
C PRO A 49 21.39 -5.74 -13.94
N GLY A 50 22.52 -5.93 -13.23
CA GLY A 50 23.65 -6.68 -13.80
C GLY A 50 24.66 -7.29 -12.84
N THR A 51 24.28 -7.73 -11.64
CA THR A 51 25.13 -8.68 -10.87
C THR A 51 24.34 -9.35 -9.74
N PRO A 52 24.32 -10.70 -9.64
CA PRO A 52 23.66 -11.37 -8.52
C PRO A 52 24.52 -11.23 -7.26
N LEU A 53 24.05 -10.45 -6.28
CA LEU A 53 24.63 -10.44 -4.93
C LEU A 53 23.94 -11.49 -4.04
N PRO A 54 24.70 -12.18 -3.15
CA PRO A 54 24.21 -13.32 -2.39
C PRO A 54 23.18 -12.87 -1.34
N LYS A 55 22.14 -13.70 -1.14
CA LYS A 55 21.06 -13.48 -0.18
C LYS A 55 21.62 -13.19 1.23
N PRO A 56 21.27 -12.06 1.88
CA PRO A 56 21.67 -11.84 3.25
C PRO A 56 20.75 -12.61 4.21
N LYS A 57 21.38 -13.39 5.08
CA LYS A 57 20.79 -13.79 6.35
C LYS A 57 20.89 -12.59 7.31
N PHE A 58 19.81 -12.33 8.04
CA PHE A 58 19.63 -11.35 9.15
C PHE A 58 19.05 -9.96 8.82
N THR A 59 17.81 -9.79 9.30
CA THR A 59 17.11 -8.62 9.88
C THR A 59 17.19 -7.25 9.20
N LEU A 60 15.99 -6.81 8.78
CA LEU A 60 15.62 -5.52 8.17
C LEU A 60 16.11 -4.30 8.96
N SER A 61 16.72 -3.36 8.24
CA SER A 61 16.97 -1.99 8.67
C SER A 61 16.31 -1.03 7.67
N PRO A 62 15.62 0.05 8.10
CA PRO A 62 14.74 0.86 7.25
C PRO A 62 15.45 1.95 6.42
N PHE A 63 16.71 1.75 6.01
CA PHE A 63 17.49 2.76 5.29
C PHE A 63 17.43 2.53 3.78
N LEU A 64 16.98 3.54 3.01
CA LEU A 64 17.15 3.57 1.56
C LEU A 64 18.51 4.20 1.25
N TYR A 65 19.43 3.40 0.71
CA TYR A 65 20.77 3.85 0.31
C TYR A 65 20.79 4.13 -1.19
N PHE A 66 21.08 5.36 -1.59
CA PHE A 66 21.37 5.69 -2.99
C PHE A 66 22.88 5.79 -3.19
N TYR A 67 23.43 4.97 -4.10
CA TYR A 67 24.85 5.00 -4.46
C TYR A 67 25.05 5.88 -5.71
N CYS A 68 25.64 7.06 -5.53
CA CYS A 68 26.00 7.91 -6.67
C CYS A 68 27.37 7.50 -7.24
N SER A 69 27.36 6.77 -8.35
CA SER A 69 28.59 6.23 -9.00
C SER A 69 29.58 7.29 -9.49
N LYS A 70 29.22 8.58 -9.50
CA LYS A 70 30.09 9.69 -9.92
C LYS A 70 30.69 10.50 -8.77
N THR A 71 30.13 10.45 -7.56
CA THR A 71 30.62 11.24 -6.41
C THR A 71 31.18 10.40 -5.27
N ASN A 72 31.01 9.06 -5.31
CA ASN A 72 31.49 8.13 -4.29
C ASN A 72 30.98 8.45 -2.87
N GLU A 73 29.79 9.04 -2.77
CA GLU A 73 29.12 9.37 -1.51
C GLU A 73 27.80 8.59 -1.37
N ILE A 74 27.56 8.07 -0.17
CA ILE A 74 26.30 7.44 0.23
C ILE A 74 25.37 8.54 0.74
N ILE A 75 24.27 8.81 0.03
CA ILE A 75 23.25 9.74 0.50
C ILE A 75 22.29 8.97 1.40
N THR A 76 22.29 9.28 2.70
CA THR A 76 21.36 8.70 3.67
C THR A 76 20.05 9.46 3.66
N ILE A 77 18.95 8.81 3.26
CA ILE A 77 17.60 9.38 3.39
C ILE A 77 16.99 8.82 4.68
N PHE A 78 16.72 9.70 5.63
CA PHE A 78 15.97 9.36 6.84
C PHE A 78 14.48 9.19 6.50
N SER A 79 13.98 7.96 6.41
CA SER A 79 12.55 7.68 6.43
C SER A 79 12.12 7.36 7.87
N TYR A 80 12.03 8.38 8.72
CA TYR A 80 11.27 8.24 9.97
C TYR A 80 9.78 8.09 9.60
N TRP A 81 9.30 6.84 9.60
CA TRP A 81 7.87 6.51 9.63
C TRP A 81 7.29 6.99 10.96
N ASN A 82 6.87 8.25 11.00
CA ASN A 82 6.11 8.83 12.10
C ASN A 82 4.84 9.44 11.51
N GLY A 83 3.71 8.75 11.68
CA GLY A 83 2.35 9.24 11.35
C GLY A 83 2.23 9.86 9.95
N ALA A 84 2.17 9.04 8.90
CA ALA A 84 1.95 9.53 7.54
C ALA A 84 0.67 10.39 7.48
N ASP A 85 0.87 11.68 7.24
CA ASP A 85 -0.20 12.60 6.91
C ASP A 85 -0.72 12.23 5.51
N ILE A 86 -1.84 11.51 5.45
CA ILE A 86 -2.46 11.11 4.17
C ILE A 86 -2.79 12.33 3.29
N SER A 87 -2.90 13.52 3.90
CA SER A 87 -3.22 14.77 3.20
C SER A 87 -2.03 15.38 2.47
N LYS A 88 -0.81 14.83 2.59
CA LYS A 88 0.40 15.40 1.97
C LYS A 88 1.29 14.40 1.26
N GLY A 89 1.99 14.92 0.25
CA GLY A 89 2.98 14.24 -0.56
C GLY A 89 2.39 13.23 -1.54
N VAL A 90 3.23 12.77 -2.47
CA VAL A 90 2.94 11.61 -3.32
C VAL A 90 2.90 10.36 -2.42
N PRO A 91 1.92 9.45 -2.55
CA PRO A 91 1.93 8.21 -1.78
C PRO A 91 3.14 7.35 -2.16
N SER A 92 3.68 6.61 -1.19
CA SER A 92 4.74 5.63 -1.44
C SER A 92 4.15 4.28 -1.79
N TYR A 93 4.86 3.54 -2.63
CA TYR A 93 4.53 2.16 -2.94
C TYR A 93 5.04 1.22 -1.83
N PRO A 94 4.37 0.09 -1.60
CA PRO A 94 3.14 -0.34 -2.27
C PRO A 94 1.90 0.45 -1.81
N LEU A 95 1.05 0.84 -2.75
CA LEU A 95 -0.06 1.79 -2.53
C LEU A 95 -1.15 1.24 -1.59
N TYR A 96 -1.31 -0.08 -1.48
CA TYR A 96 -2.32 -0.68 -0.59
C TYR A 96 -2.13 -0.25 0.88
N LYS A 97 -0.91 0.10 1.31
CA LYS A 97 -0.65 0.58 2.67
C LYS A 97 -1.27 1.96 2.90
N HIS A 98 -1.13 2.85 1.93
CA HIS A 98 -1.78 4.16 1.97
C HIS A 98 -3.30 4.02 1.91
N LEU A 99 -3.79 3.16 1.02
CA LEU A 99 -5.22 2.84 0.91
C LEU A 99 -5.78 2.29 2.23
N ALA A 100 -5.10 1.34 2.87
CA ALA A 100 -5.51 0.77 4.15
C ALA A 100 -5.56 1.82 5.26
N LEU A 101 -4.59 2.75 5.29
CA LEU A 101 -4.58 3.86 6.25
C LEU A 101 -5.78 4.79 6.02
N ALA A 102 -6.05 5.17 4.77
CA ALA A 102 -7.17 6.04 4.41
C ALA A 102 -8.53 5.36 4.69
N LEU A 103 -8.66 4.06 4.40
CA LEU A 103 -9.84 3.25 4.75
C LEU A 103 -10.05 3.20 6.27
N ASN A 104 -8.99 2.94 7.04
CA ASN A 104 -9.09 2.94 8.50
C ASN A 104 -9.55 4.29 9.05
N GLN A 105 -8.98 5.41 8.57
CA GLN A 105 -9.42 6.74 8.99
C GLN A 105 -10.87 7.01 8.59
N SER A 106 -11.26 6.55 7.40
CA SER A 106 -12.63 6.72 6.91
C SER A 106 -13.65 5.93 7.73
N ILE A 107 -13.33 4.67 8.05
CA ILE A 107 -14.17 3.80 8.88
C ILE A 107 -14.31 4.35 10.30
N VAL A 108 -13.21 4.85 10.87
CA VAL A 108 -13.21 5.38 12.24
C VAL A 108 -13.97 6.71 12.34
N SER A 109 -13.85 7.57 11.32
CA SER A 109 -14.53 8.88 11.32
C SER A 109 -15.98 8.80 10.83
N GLY A 110 -16.33 7.79 10.03
CA GLY A 110 -17.59 7.71 9.31
C GLY A 110 -17.63 8.52 8.01
N PHE A 111 -16.52 9.18 7.65
CA PHE A 111 -16.42 10.04 6.48
C PHE A 111 -15.25 9.64 5.59
N ILE A 112 -15.40 9.71 4.27
CA ILE A 112 -14.28 9.49 3.35
C ILE A 112 -13.17 10.51 3.62
N CYS A 113 -12.02 10.00 4.03
CA CYS A 113 -10.82 10.78 4.30
C CYS A 113 -10.04 10.96 3.00
N SER A 114 -10.55 11.81 2.10
CA SER A 114 -9.85 12.23 0.90
C SER A 114 -9.09 13.54 1.11
N ARG A 115 -8.11 13.79 0.24
CA ARG A 115 -7.32 15.03 0.28
C ARG A 115 -8.18 16.21 -0.15
N GLN A 116 -8.32 17.22 0.72
CA GLN A 116 -8.96 18.48 0.36
C GLN A 116 -7.91 19.53 -0.02
N GLY A 117 -7.99 20.03 -1.26
CA GLY A 117 -7.19 21.17 -1.70
C GLY A 117 -7.66 22.46 -1.01
N ASN A 118 -6.73 23.22 -0.43
CA ASN A 118 -7.04 24.47 0.28
C ASN A 118 -7.44 25.64 -0.64
N SER A 119 -7.23 25.50 -1.96
CA SER A 119 -7.50 26.56 -2.95
C SER A 119 -8.76 26.28 -3.77
N ALA A 120 -9.52 27.33 -4.11
CA ALA A 120 -10.72 27.27 -4.95
C ALA A 120 -10.47 26.63 -6.33
N LEU A 121 -9.23 26.70 -6.84
CA LEU A 121 -8.78 26.12 -8.12
C LEU A 121 -8.30 24.67 -8.00
N MET A 122 -8.13 24.16 -6.77
CA MET A 122 -7.74 22.79 -6.46
C MET A 122 -8.90 21.99 -5.88
N ARG A 123 -10.13 22.50 -6.05
CA ARG A 123 -11.32 21.81 -5.55
C ARG A 123 -11.61 20.60 -6.41
N ASP A 124 -11.78 19.50 -5.70
CA ASP A 124 -12.26 18.24 -6.20
C ASP A 124 -13.71 18.38 -6.70
N GLU A 125 -13.98 17.91 -7.92
CA GLU A 125 -15.28 18.01 -8.61
C GLU A 125 -16.23 16.85 -8.26
N ILE A 126 -15.83 15.94 -7.36
CA ILE A 126 -16.72 14.87 -6.84
C ILE A 126 -17.93 15.51 -6.16
N SER A 127 -19.12 15.11 -6.61
CA SER A 127 -20.39 15.65 -6.12
C SER A 127 -20.61 15.38 -4.63
N SER A 128 -21.34 16.28 -3.96
CA SER A 128 -21.71 16.10 -2.56
C SER A 128 -22.60 14.87 -2.34
N GLU A 129 -23.46 14.54 -3.31
CA GLU A 129 -24.32 13.35 -3.27
C GLU A 129 -23.49 12.06 -3.28
N GLN A 130 -22.46 11.98 -4.14
CA GLN A 130 -21.57 10.83 -4.21
C GLN A 130 -20.74 10.67 -2.92
N LYS A 131 -20.22 11.78 -2.39
CA LYS A 131 -19.52 11.79 -1.10
C LYS A 131 -20.41 11.29 0.03
N GLU A 132 -21.67 11.71 0.06
CA GLU A 132 -22.63 11.24 1.06
C GLU A 132 -22.94 9.73 0.92
N LYS A 133 -23.07 9.24 -0.33
CA LYS A 133 -23.21 7.79 -0.61
C LYS A 133 -22.03 7.01 -0.01
N TRP A 134 -20.81 7.47 -0.23
CA TRP A 134 -19.61 6.82 0.31
C TRP A 134 -19.50 6.93 1.84
N ASN A 135 -19.85 8.08 2.44
CA ASN A 135 -19.87 8.25 3.89
C ASN A 135 -20.83 7.25 4.56
N LYS A 136 -22.04 7.12 4.00
CA LYS A 136 -23.04 6.15 4.48
C LYS A 136 -22.55 4.71 4.35
N LEU A 137 -21.94 4.38 3.21
CA LEU A 137 -21.36 3.07 2.95
C LEU A 137 -20.27 2.72 3.97
N VAL A 138 -19.27 3.59 4.13
CA VAL A 138 -18.15 3.37 5.04
C VAL A 138 -18.62 3.34 6.49
N SER A 139 -19.59 4.17 6.87
CA SER A 139 -20.20 4.11 8.20
C SER A 139 -20.89 2.77 8.46
N THR A 140 -21.68 2.28 7.50
CA THR A 140 -22.45 1.03 7.66
C THR A 140 -21.55 -0.21 7.65
N LYS A 141 -20.79 -0.39 6.56
CA LYS A 141 -19.90 -1.54 6.38
C LYS A 141 -18.67 -1.50 7.28
N GLY A 142 -18.19 -0.30 7.59
CA GLY A 142 -17.14 -0.09 8.57
C GLY A 142 -17.56 -0.49 9.98
N LEU A 143 -18.81 -0.19 10.38
CA LEU A 143 -19.34 -0.65 11.67
C LEU A 143 -19.47 -2.17 11.73
N GLU A 144 -19.98 -2.81 10.67
CA GLU A 144 -20.01 -4.28 10.55
C GLU A 144 -18.60 -4.88 10.72
N LEU A 145 -17.60 -4.29 10.06
CA LEU A 145 -16.21 -4.72 10.16
C LEU A 145 -15.65 -4.52 11.58
N ILE A 146 -15.92 -3.38 12.22
CA ILE A 146 -15.52 -3.13 13.61
C ILE A 146 -16.15 -4.15 14.54
N ASN A 147 -17.42 -4.52 14.33
CA ASN A 147 -18.11 -5.50 15.15
C ASN A 147 -17.43 -6.87 15.05
N ILE A 148 -17.12 -7.36 13.84
CA ILE A 148 -16.34 -8.59 13.65
C ILE A 148 -14.99 -8.48 14.35
N MET A 149 -14.29 -7.35 14.22
CA MET A 149 -13.00 -7.16 14.88
C MET A 149 -13.10 -7.20 16.41
N ASN A 150 -14.22 -6.75 16.98
CA ASN A 150 -14.43 -6.77 18.43
C ASN A 150 -14.78 -8.17 18.96
N THR A 151 -15.31 -9.09 18.14
CA THR A 151 -15.63 -10.45 18.57
C THR A 151 -14.42 -11.40 18.59
N ILE A 152 -13.27 -10.98 18.07
CA ILE A 152 -12.09 -11.85 17.98
C ILE A 152 -11.49 -12.11 19.37
N ASP A 153 -11.31 -13.38 19.71
CA ASP A 153 -10.74 -13.82 20.98
C ASP A 153 -9.25 -14.12 20.84
N PHE A 154 -8.88 -14.78 19.75
CA PHE A 154 -7.52 -15.27 19.51
C PHE A 154 -6.98 -14.82 18.16
N GLU A 155 -5.67 -14.58 18.11
CA GLU A 155 -4.93 -14.34 16.87
C GLU A 155 -3.88 -15.44 16.72
N LEU A 156 -3.86 -16.07 15.55
CA LEU A 156 -2.91 -17.10 15.17
C LEU A 156 -2.24 -16.74 13.84
N HIS A 157 -1.00 -17.19 13.70
CA HIS A 157 -0.26 -17.08 12.44
C HIS A 157 -0.07 -18.46 11.83
N VAL A 158 -0.43 -18.60 10.56
CA VAL A 158 -0.38 -19.86 9.81
C VAL A 158 0.37 -19.64 8.51
N GLN A 159 1.32 -20.52 8.19
CA GLN A 159 2.10 -20.46 6.96
C GLN A 159 1.36 -21.07 5.77
N GLU A 160 1.73 -20.68 4.55
CA GLU A 160 1.32 -21.41 3.36
C GLU A 160 1.97 -22.80 3.30
N PRO A 161 1.28 -23.84 2.75
CA PRO A 161 -0.02 -23.78 2.08
C PRO A 161 -1.24 -23.86 3.02
N PHE A 162 -1.03 -24.04 4.33
CA PHE A 162 -2.10 -24.29 5.29
C PHE A 162 -3.07 -23.12 5.41
N PHE A 163 -2.59 -21.89 5.32
CA PHE A 163 -3.45 -20.71 5.33
C PHE A 163 -4.48 -20.73 4.19
N SER A 164 -4.04 -20.97 2.94
CA SER A 164 -4.95 -21.09 1.81
C SER A 164 -5.89 -22.29 1.94
N MET A 165 -5.43 -23.42 2.49
CA MET A 165 -6.29 -24.57 2.76
C MET A 165 -7.39 -24.27 3.80
N SER A 166 -7.08 -23.50 4.84
CA SER A 166 -8.07 -23.08 5.85
C SER A 166 -9.05 -22.07 5.25
N ARG A 167 -8.58 -21.10 4.45
CA ARG A 167 -9.42 -20.16 3.68
C ARG A 167 -10.43 -20.91 2.80
N ASP A 168 -9.96 -21.89 2.03
CA ASP A 168 -10.78 -22.62 1.06
C ASP A 168 -11.69 -23.67 1.72
N GLY A 169 -11.56 -23.86 3.04
CA GLY A 169 -12.38 -24.81 3.82
C GLY A 169 -11.95 -26.27 3.67
N PHE A 170 -10.79 -26.54 3.05
CA PHE A 170 -10.24 -27.90 2.99
C PHE A 170 -9.63 -28.34 4.32
N LYS A 171 -9.04 -27.38 5.07
CA LYS A 171 -8.47 -27.62 6.39
C LYS A 171 -9.44 -27.10 7.45
N THR A 172 -10.17 -28.03 8.09
CA THR A 172 -11.19 -27.72 9.10
C THR A 172 -10.76 -28.07 10.52
N ILE A 173 -9.55 -28.60 10.69
CA ILE A 173 -8.98 -28.93 12.01
C ILE A 173 -7.56 -28.36 12.11
N GLU A 174 -7.33 -27.53 13.12
CA GLU A 174 -6.04 -26.95 13.44
C GLU A 174 -5.42 -27.67 14.65
N GLY A 175 -4.32 -28.39 14.43
CA GLY A 175 -3.58 -29.08 15.48
C GLY A 175 -2.41 -28.23 16.02
N TRP A 176 -2.36 -27.99 17.32
CA TRP A 176 -1.34 -27.17 18.00
C TRP A 176 -0.87 -27.83 19.30
N CYS A 177 0.30 -27.47 19.81
CA CYS A 177 0.63 -27.80 21.21
C CYS A 177 -0.26 -26.97 22.15
N ALA A 178 -0.76 -27.59 23.21
CA ALA A 178 -1.70 -26.98 24.15
C ALA A 178 -0.98 -26.05 25.15
N VAL A 179 -0.46 -24.91 24.64
CA VAL A 179 0.41 -23.98 25.37
C VAL A 179 -0.29 -22.66 25.69
N GLY A 180 -0.16 -22.22 26.94
CA GLY A 180 -0.50 -20.86 27.35
C GLY A 180 -1.95 -20.49 27.05
N LYS A 181 -2.15 -19.39 26.31
CA LYS A 181 -3.49 -18.86 26.02
C LYS A 181 -4.35 -19.79 25.16
N TYR A 182 -3.76 -20.75 24.44
CA TYR A 182 -4.49 -21.65 23.55
C TYR A 182 -5.31 -22.71 24.30
N ASN A 183 -5.00 -22.95 25.58
CA ASN A 183 -5.78 -23.87 26.43
C ASN A 183 -7.15 -23.33 26.80
N ASN A 184 -7.37 -22.02 26.61
CA ASN A 184 -8.64 -21.37 26.88
C ASN A 184 -9.51 -21.24 25.62
N ILE A 185 -9.11 -21.87 24.50
CA ILE A 185 -9.92 -21.90 23.30
C ILE A 185 -11.07 -22.87 23.55
N GLU A 186 -12.29 -22.38 23.36
CA GLU A 186 -13.54 -23.12 23.59
C GLU A 186 -14.45 -23.01 22.36
N PRO A 187 -15.40 -23.95 22.17
CA PRO A 187 -16.44 -23.81 21.15
C PRO A 187 -17.13 -22.44 21.20
N GLY A 188 -17.31 -21.81 20.05
CA GLY A 188 -17.84 -20.44 19.92
C GLY A 188 -16.77 -19.34 19.95
N SER A 189 -15.50 -19.66 20.27
CA SER A 189 -14.41 -18.68 20.19
C SER A 189 -14.15 -18.26 18.74
N MET A 190 -13.76 -17.00 18.55
CA MET A 190 -13.41 -16.44 17.25
C MET A 190 -11.89 -16.32 17.09
N ILE A 191 -11.35 -16.96 16.05
CA ILE A 191 -9.93 -16.98 15.73
C ILE A 191 -9.66 -16.14 14.48
N LEU A 192 -8.70 -15.21 14.58
CA LEU A 192 -8.18 -14.45 13.46
C LEU A 192 -6.86 -15.05 12.97
N LEU A 193 -6.88 -15.64 11.78
CA LEU A 193 -5.68 -16.12 11.10
C LEU A 193 -5.04 -15.01 10.28
N ASN A 194 -3.73 -14.82 10.46
CA ASN A 194 -2.90 -13.89 9.68
C ASN A 194 -3.49 -12.47 9.57
N LYS A 195 -4.24 -12.05 10.61
CA LYS A 195 -4.92 -10.75 10.68
C LYS A 195 -5.97 -10.47 9.61
N CYS A 196 -6.42 -11.46 8.83
CA CYS A 196 -7.33 -11.23 7.71
C CYS A 196 -8.46 -12.26 7.53
N LEU A 197 -8.30 -13.49 8.01
CA LEU A 197 -9.30 -14.56 7.90
C LEU A 197 -9.88 -14.89 9.28
N VAL A 198 -11.20 -14.89 9.41
CA VAL A 198 -11.89 -15.16 10.68
C VAL A 198 -12.54 -16.54 10.64
N LEU A 199 -12.23 -17.34 11.66
CA LEU A 199 -12.75 -18.68 11.85
C LEU A 199 -13.51 -18.77 13.17
N GLU A 200 -14.60 -19.53 13.18
CA GLU A 200 -15.36 -19.85 14.39
C GLU A 200 -15.03 -21.27 14.84
N VAL A 201 -14.67 -21.41 16.12
CA VAL A 201 -14.37 -22.71 16.73
C VAL A 201 -15.65 -23.50 16.93
N GLN A 202 -15.74 -24.66 16.32
CA GLN A 202 -16.89 -25.56 16.39
C GLN A 202 -16.75 -26.57 17.52
N ASP A 203 -15.54 -27.09 17.73
CA ASP A 203 -15.22 -28.06 18.77
C ASP A 203 -13.73 -28.01 19.12
N VAL A 204 -13.38 -28.48 20.31
CA VAL A 204 -12.00 -28.50 20.81
C VAL A 204 -11.72 -29.83 21.49
N ARG A 205 -10.72 -30.56 21.00
CA ARG A 205 -10.35 -31.88 21.50
C ARG A 205 -8.89 -31.93 21.92
N HIS A 206 -8.60 -32.70 22.95
CA HIS A 206 -7.27 -32.79 23.55
C HIS A 206 -6.70 -34.19 23.39
N TYR A 207 -5.42 -34.26 23.04
CA TYR A 207 -4.68 -35.49 22.78
C TYR A 207 -3.34 -35.45 23.51
N ALA A 208 -2.86 -36.63 23.90
CA ALA A 208 -1.53 -36.74 24.50
C ALA A 208 -0.41 -36.44 23.49
N THR A 209 -0.61 -36.77 22.22
CA THR A 209 0.39 -36.65 21.15
C THR A 209 -0.25 -36.31 19.80
N PHE A 210 0.53 -35.76 18.87
CA PHE A 210 0.11 -35.51 17.48
C PHE A 210 -0.20 -36.82 16.76
N SER A 211 0.56 -37.88 17.05
CA SER A 211 0.28 -39.22 16.53
C SER A 211 -1.12 -39.68 16.93
N LYS A 212 -1.51 -39.54 18.21
CA LYS A 212 -2.85 -39.87 18.68
C LYS A 212 -3.94 -38.98 18.07
N MET A 213 -3.66 -37.69 17.90
CA MET A 213 -4.57 -36.78 17.22
C MET A 213 -4.79 -37.22 15.76
N LEU A 214 -3.73 -37.47 15.00
CA LEU A 214 -3.81 -37.87 13.58
C LEU A 214 -4.44 -39.26 13.38
N GLU A 215 -4.34 -40.16 14.36
CA GLU A 215 -5.05 -41.45 14.37
C GLU A 215 -6.55 -41.30 14.61
N ALA A 216 -6.96 -40.34 15.44
CA ALA A 216 -8.35 -40.13 15.84
C ALA A 216 -9.11 -39.18 14.90
N GLU A 217 -8.42 -38.17 14.38
CA GLU A 217 -8.95 -37.15 13.49
C GLU A 217 -8.79 -37.54 12.02
N SER A 218 -9.64 -36.97 11.16
CA SER A 218 -9.44 -37.12 9.72
C SER A 218 -8.17 -36.40 9.28
N ILE A 219 -7.13 -37.15 8.91
CA ILE A 219 -5.86 -36.58 8.42
C ILE A 219 -6.11 -35.60 7.26
N SER A 220 -7.06 -35.88 6.36
CA SER A 220 -7.38 -34.97 5.26
C SER A 220 -7.98 -33.63 5.71
N GLN A 221 -8.60 -33.56 6.89
CA GLN A 221 -9.11 -32.32 7.48
C GLN A 221 -8.06 -31.57 8.31
N VAL A 222 -7.07 -32.28 8.85
CA VAL A 222 -5.95 -31.70 9.63
C VAL A 222 -4.83 -31.22 8.70
N LEU A 223 -4.41 -32.05 7.75
CA LEU A 223 -3.33 -31.82 6.79
C LEU A 223 -3.79 -32.28 5.38
N PRO A 224 -4.57 -31.46 4.65
CA PRO A 224 -5.03 -31.81 3.31
C PRO A 224 -3.88 -32.18 2.37
N GLY A 225 -4.01 -33.31 1.68
CA GLY A 225 -3.00 -33.84 0.75
C GLY A 225 -2.00 -34.82 1.36
N VAL A 226 -1.90 -34.91 2.69
CA VAL A 226 -1.07 -35.90 3.40
C VAL A 226 -1.78 -37.25 3.43
N LYS A 227 -1.03 -38.35 3.22
CA LYS A 227 -1.61 -39.69 3.06
C LYS A 227 -1.46 -40.61 4.27
N SER A 228 -0.53 -40.32 5.18
CA SER A 228 -0.29 -41.16 6.36
C SER A 228 0.00 -40.36 7.62
N THR A 229 -0.20 -41.02 8.77
CA THR A 229 0.12 -40.47 10.09
C THR A 229 1.59 -40.12 10.23
N GLU A 230 2.50 -40.96 9.72
CA GLU A 230 3.94 -40.71 9.75
C GLU A 230 4.32 -39.42 9.00
N GLU A 231 3.79 -39.23 7.79
CA GLU A 231 4.04 -38.02 7.00
C GLU A 231 3.46 -36.78 7.69
N GLY A 232 2.26 -36.91 8.28
CA GLY A 232 1.63 -35.84 9.05
C GLY A 232 2.46 -35.45 10.28
N LEU A 233 3.00 -36.44 11.00
CA LEU A 233 3.86 -36.21 12.15
C LEU A 233 5.16 -35.50 11.75
N GLN A 234 5.78 -35.89 10.64
CA GLN A 234 6.95 -35.18 10.10
C GLN A 234 6.66 -33.72 9.75
N THR A 235 5.42 -33.41 9.38
CA THR A 235 4.98 -32.02 9.17
C THR A 235 4.95 -31.24 10.47
N TYR A 236 4.39 -31.81 11.54
CA TYR A 236 4.38 -31.17 12.87
C TYR A 236 5.77 -31.01 13.50
N ARG A 237 6.69 -31.94 13.24
CA ARG A 237 8.08 -31.88 13.71
C ARG A 237 8.90 -30.72 13.14
N LYS A 238 8.40 -30.05 12.09
CA LYS A 238 8.98 -28.79 11.59
C LYS A 238 8.71 -27.61 12.53
N PHE A 239 7.69 -27.72 13.39
CA PHE A 239 7.19 -26.63 14.24
C PHE A 239 7.35 -26.91 15.73
N TYR A 240 7.25 -28.17 16.16
CA TYR A 240 7.27 -28.57 17.56
C TYR A 240 8.25 -29.70 17.83
N THR A 241 8.99 -29.61 18.94
CA THR A 241 9.83 -30.72 19.42
C THR A 241 8.98 -31.76 20.17
N GLU A 242 9.55 -32.95 20.34
CA GLU A 242 8.88 -34.02 21.10
C GLU A 242 8.76 -33.67 22.58
N GLU A 243 9.72 -32.92 23.12
CA GLU A 243 9.65 -32.46 24.50
C GLU A 243 8.51 -31.47 24.70
N GLU A 244 8.29 -30.54 23.77
CA GLU A 244 7.18 -29.58 23.82
C GLU A 244 5.84 -30.32 23.78
N GLU A 245 5.67 -31.21 22.81
CA GLU A 245 4.46 -32.04 22.69
C GLU A 245 4.19 -32.84 23.96
N ARG A 246 5.20 -33.50 24.54
CA ARG A 246 5.03 -34.28 25.76
C ARG A 246 4.73 -33.42 26.99
N SER A 247 5.26 -32.20 27.03
CA SER A 247 5.08 -31.30 28.18
C SER A 247 3.70 -30.67 28.21
N TYR A 248 3.13 -30.38 27.04
CA TYR A 248 1.89 -29.62 26.92
C TYR A 248 0.71 -30.43 26.41
N GLY A 249 0.96 -31.54 25.71
CA GLY A 249 -0.06 -32.24 24.94
C GLY A 249 -0.44 -31.46 23.66
N VAL A 250 -1.48 -31.95 22.99
CA VAL A 250 -1.94 -31.44 21.70
C VAL A 250 -3.41 -31.07 21.78
N ILE A 251 -3.77 -29.95 21.18
CA ILE A 251 -5.14 -29.47 20.99
C ILE A 251 -5.50 -29.53 19.51
N ALA A 252 -6.63 -30.14 19.20
CA ALA A 252 -7.25 -30.14 17.89
C ALA A 252 -8.44 -29.18 17.93
N ILE A 253 -8.36 -28.10 17.15
CA ILE A 253 -9.35 -27.04 17.10
C ILE A 253 -10.14 -27.22 15.80
N CYS A 254 -11.38 -27.68 15.91
CA CYS A 254 -12.29 -27.74 14.77
C CYS A 254 -12.83 -26.36 14.47
N VAL A 255 -12.74 -25.94 13.21
CA VAL A 255 -13.06 -24.59 12.77
C VAL A 255 -13.96 -24.59 11.55
N SER A 256 -14.77 -23.54 11.42
CA SER A 256 -15.50 -23.24 10.20
C SER A 256 -15.25 -21.78 9.79
N ASN A 257 -15.36 -21.51 8.49
CA ASN A 257 -15.25 -20.15 7.97
C ASN A 257 -16.48 -19.33 8.38
N LEU A 258 -16.25 -18.13 8.91
CA LEU A 258 -17.33 -17.16 9.11
C LEU A 258 -17.95 -16.77 7.76
N VAL A 259 -19.27 -16.73 7.68
CA VAL A 259 -20.02 -16.39 6.45
C VAL A 259 -19.67 -14.99 5.94
N VAL A 260 -19.57 -14.01 6.83
CA VAL A 260 -19.23 -12.63 6.49
C VAL A 260 -17.79 -12.36 6.93
N GLN A 261 -16.84 -12.53 6.00
CA GLN A 261 -15.43 -12.26 6.25
C GLN A 261 -15.12 -10.76 6.25
N PRO A 262 -14.13 -10.28 7.03
CA PRO A 262 -13.60 -8.93 6.94
C PRO A 262 -13.28 -8.49 5.50
N ALA A 263 -12.68 -9.40 4.72
CA ALA A 263 -12.33 -9.13 3.34
C ALA A 263 -13.54 -8.91 2.43
N ILE A 264 -14.66 -9.60 2.67
CA ILE A 264 -15.91 -9.42 1.90
C ILE A 264 -16.50 -8.04 2.18
N LEU A 265 -16.50 -7.59 3.44
CA LEU A 265 -16.97 -6.25 3.79
C LEU A 265 -16.10 -5.16 3.19
N LEU A 266 -14.78 -5.32 3.25
CA LEU A 266 -13.86 -4.35 2.66
C LEU A 266 -13.95 -4.34 1.14
N ALA A 267 -14.11 -5.51 0.52
CA ALA A 267 -14.36 -5.64 -0.91
C ALA A 267 -15.65 -4.91 -1.34
N SER A 268 -16.73 -5.04 -0.57
CA SER A 268 -17.97 -4.28 -0.80
C SER A 268 -17.74 -2.78 -0.75
N ILE A 269 -16.93 -2.29 0.21
CA ILE A 269 -16.56 -0.87 0.28
C ILE A 269 -15.78 -0.46 -0.98
N LEU A 270 -14.75 -1.21 -1.35
CA LEU A 270 -13.89 -0.92 -2.50
C LEU A 270 -14.67 -0.95 -3.82
N SER A 271 -15.60 -1.89 -3.98
CA SER A 271 -16.44 -2.00 -5.17
C SER A 271 -17.31 -0.77 -5.37
N GLU A 272 -18.03 -0.35 -4.33
CA GLU A 272 -18.93 0.81 -4.38
C GLU A 272 -18.20 2.16 -4.46
N LEU A 273 -16.96 2.22 -3.97
CA LEU A 273 -16.08 3.36 -4.21
C LEU A 273 -15.71 3.50 -5.69
N SER A 274 -15.68 2.39 -6.42
CA SER A 274 -15.20 2.31 -7.80
C SER A 274 -13.77 2.88 -7.96
N TYR A 275 -13.32 3.11 -9.20
CA TYR A 275 -12.04 3.76 -9.45
C TYR A 275 -11.95 5.15 -8.79
N GLU A 276 -13.03 5.94 -8.88
CA GLU A 276 -13.07 7.32 -8.40
C GLU A 276 -12.80 7.42 -6.90
N GLY A 277 -13.52 6.64 -6.09
CA GLY A 277 -13.37 6.65 -4.64
C GLY A 277 -12.04 6.05 -4.19
N VAL A 278 -11.54 4.99 -4.86
CA VAL A 278 -10.22 4.42 -4.54
C VAL A 278 -9.09 5.38 -4.89
N GLN A 279 -9.15 6.05 -6.04
CA GLN A 279 -8.19 7.10 -6.42
C GLN A 279 -8.24 8.26 -5.43
N SER A 280 -9.44 8.66 -4.97
CA SER A 280 -9.63 9.71 -3.97
C SER A 280 -8.99 9.35 -2.61
N LEU A 281 -9.14 8.10 -2.16
CA LEU A 281 -8.48 7.58 -0.95
C LEU A 281 -6.96 7.45 -1.11
N LEU A 282 -6.45 7.33 -2.34
CA LEU A 282 -5.02 7.42 -2.65
C LEU A 282 -4.52 8.86 -2.79
N GLY A 283 -5.39 9.84 -2.55
CA GLY A 283 -5.09 11.27 -2.55
C GLY A 283 -5.30 11.96 -3.88
N LEU A 284 -5.62 11.25 -4.97
CA LEU A 284 -5.83 11.84 -6.29
C LEU A 284 -7.11 12.69 -6.31
N ALA A 285 -6.97 13.93 -6.77
CA ALA A 285 -8.09 14.82 -7.03
C ALA A 285 -8.85 14.36 -8.28
N HIS A 286 -10.14 14.69 -8.36
CA HIS A 286 -10.94 14.51 -9.57
C HIS A 286 -11.33 15.88 -10.11
N THR A 287 -10.98 16.11 -11.37
CA THR A 287 -11.34 17.32 -12.12
C THR A 287 -11.75 16.91 -13.52
N THR A 288 -12.30 17.85 -14.28
CA THR A 288 -12.58 17.65 -15.70
C THR A 288 -11.33 17.16 -16.44
N GLY A 289 -11.43 16.01 -17.11
CA GLY A 289 -10.33 15.36 -17.81
C GLY A 289 -9.50 14.39 -16.97
N THR A 290 -9.83 14.17 -15.69
CA THR A 290 -9.21 13.11 -14.86
C THR A 290 -9.44 11.75 -15.52
N ILE A 291 -8.37 10.96 -15.54
CA ILE A 291 -8.36 9.61 -16.11
C ILE A 291 -8.65 8.64 -14.97
N SER A 292 -9.84 8.03 -15.01
CA SER A 292 -10.19 6.91 -14.13
C SER A 292 -9.23 5.75 -14.35
N ASP A 293 -9.11 4.82 -13.40
CA ASP A 293 -8.29 3.59 -13.48
C ASP A 293 -6.75 3.76 -13.49
N VAL A 294 -6.25 4.97 -13.24
CA VAL A 294 -4.81 5.27 -13.25
C VAL A 294 -4.30 5.66 -11.87
N LEU A 295 -3.13 5.13 -11.50
CA LEU A 295 -2.47 5.39 -10.22
C LEU A 295 -1.30 6.37 -10.41
N SER A 296 -0.92 7.06 -9.32
CA SER A 296 0.26 7.93 -9.32
C SER A 296 1.54 7.12 -9.57
N PRO A 297 2.48 7.54 -10.43
CA PRO A 297 3.73 6.82 -10.63
C PRO A 297 4.57 6.73 -9.33
N PRO A 298 5.42 5.69 -9.18
CA PRO A 298 6.32 5.57 -8.04
C PRO A 298 7.25 6.78 -7.91
N LYS A 299 7.57 7.19 -6.68
CA LYS A 299 8.47 8.33 -6.43
C LYS A 299 9.83 8.10 -7.08
N SER A 300 10.31 6.85 -7.02
CA SER A 300 11.52 6.39 -7.68
C SER A 300 11.53 6.73 -9.18
N THR A 301 10.43 6.46 -9.89
CA THR A 301 10.26 6.76 -11.31
C THR A 301 10.27 8.26 -11.59
N LEU A 302 9.53 9.04 -10.79
CA LEU A 302 9.45 10.51 -10.93
C LEU A 302 10.82 11.17 -10.75
N LEU A 303 11.58 10.73 -9.76
CA LEU A 303 12.92 11.23 -9.47
C LEU A 303 13.95 10.79 -10.52
N SER A 304 13.83 9.56 -11.02
CA SER A 304 14.72 9.03 -12.05
C SER A 304 14.59 9.82 -13.35
N SER A 305 13.36 10.07 -13.82
CA SER A 305 13.14 10.87 -15.04
C SER A 305 13.58 12.32 -14.88
N PHE A 306 13.42 12.89 -13.68
CA PHE A 306 13.91 14.23 -13.36
C PHE A 306 15.45 14.34 -13.44
N MET A 307 16.15 13.26 -13.09
CA MET A 307 17.62 13.18 -13.04
C MET A 307 18.29 12.72 -14.34
N LEU A 308 17.52 12.43 -15.40
CA LEU A 308 18.09 12.13 -16.71
C LEU A 308 18.96 13.30 -17.21
N SER A 309 20.05 12.97 -17.90
CA SER A 309 20.95 13.96 -18.51
C SER A 309 20.21 14.72 -19.62
N TYR A 310 20.25 16.05 -19.57
CA TYR A 310 19.53 16.89 -20.55
C TYR A 310 20.16 16.83 -21.95
N ASN A 311 21.49 16.83 -22.02
CA ASN A 311 22.28 16.80 -23.25
C ASN A 311 23.45 15.80 -23.08
N PRO A 312 23.19 14.49 -23.18
CA PRO A 312 24.21 13.48 -22.93
C PRO A 312 25.39 13.54 -23.91
N ASP A 313 25.17 14.05 -25.12
CA ASP A 313 26.18 14.13 -26.18
C ASP A 313 27.16 15.29 -25.99
N VAL A 314 26.87 16.24 -25.09
CA VAL A 314 27.74 17.40 -24.84
C VAL A 314 28.80 17.02 -23.81
N LYS A 315 30.05 16.86 -24.28
CA LYS A 315 31.19 16.49 -23.43
C LYS A 315 31.37 17.48 -22.27
N GLY A 316 31.37 16.96 -21.05
CA GLY A 316 31.52 17.74 -19.82
C GLY A 316 30.22 18.30 -19.23
N SER A 317 29.10 18.25 -19.95
CA SER A 317 27.78 18.60 -19.41
C SER A 317 27.28 17.47 -18.50
N THR A 318 26.87 17.82 -17.28
CA THR A 318 26.19 16.88 -16.37
C THR A 318 24.83 17.40 -15.92
N LEU A 319 24.36 18.50 -16.52
CA LEU A 319 23.09 19.11 -16.22
C LEU A 319 21.92 18.15 -16.50
N THR A 320 21.03 18.01 -15.52
CA THR A 320 19.84 17.16 -15.65
C THR A 320 18.67 17.91 -16.28
N HIS A 321 17.67 17.16 -16.75
CA HIS A 321 16.38 17.72 -17.19
C HIS A 321 15.76 18.60 -16.11
N GLY A 322 15.78 18.14 -14.86
CA GLY A 322 15.27 18.89 -13.72
C GLY A 322 15.99 20.21 -13.48
N ALA A 323 17.32 20.22 -13.47
CA ALA A 323 18.10 21.45 -13.29
C ALA A 323 17.92 22.43 -14.45
N ARG A 324 17.84 21.92 -15.68
CA ARG A 324 17.54 22.76 -16.85
C ARG A 324 16.14 23.35 -16.79
N ALA A 325 15.16 22.59 -16.32
CA ALA A 325 13.81 23.10 -16.11
C ALA A 325 13.82 24.19 -15.05
N LEU A 326 14.43 23.96 -13.88
CA LEU A 326 14.50 24.96 -12.80
C LEU A 326 15.14 26.27 -13.28
N ALA A 327 16.18 26.19 -14.12
CA ALA A 327 16.83 27.37 -14.72
C ALA A 327 15.87 28.28 -15.50
N LYS A 328 14.80 27.72 -16.08
CA LYS A 328 13.78 28.51 -16.81
C LYS A 328 12.82 29.24 -15.86
N HIS A 329 12.69 28.77 -14.62
CA HIS A 329 11.72 29.22 -13.63
C HIS A 329 12.30 30.20 -12.61
N VAL A 330 13.59 30.11 -12.26
CA VAL A 330 14.24 31.00 -11.27
C VAL A 330 14.09 32.50 -11.55
N ASN A 331 13.94 32.89 -12.82
CA ASN A 331 13.76 34.30 -13.22
C ASN A 331 12.29 34.72 -13.38
N ARG A 332 11.33 33.83 -13.08
CA ARG A 332 9.88 34.09 -13.22
C ARG A 332 9.21 34.49 -11.90
N SER A 333 9.92 34.31 -10.79
CA SER A 333 9.40 34.41 -9.43
C SER A 333 10.14 35.52 -8.69
N SER A 334 9.46 36.65 -8.46
CA SER A 334 9.98 37.82 -7.74
C SER A 334 10.37 37.49 -6.29
N ASN A 335 9.61 36.59 -5.65
CA ASN A 335 9.87 36.07 -4.31
C ASN A 335 10.96 34.99 -4.23
N LYS A 336 11.60 34.63 -5.36
CA LYS A 336 12.67 33.62 -5.45
C LYS A 336 12.27 32.25 -4.89
N TYR A 337 11.02 31.84 -5.04
CA TYR A 337 10.52 30.53 -4.61
C TYR A 337 11.40 29.38 -5.11
N TRP A 338 11.79 29.44 -6.39
CA TRP A 338 12.65 28.45 -7.05
C TRP A 338 14.14 28.51 -6.66
N GLY A 339 14.51 29.45 -5.79
CA GLY A 339 15.88 29.68 -5.35
C GLY A 339 16.77 30.38 -6.38
N ASN A 340 18.07 30.49 -6.07
CA ASN A 340 19.07 31.08 -6.96
C ASN A 340 19.91 29.97 -7.61
N LEU A 341 19.79 29.81 -8.93
CA LEU A 341 20.49 28.75 -9.65
C LEU A 341 21.86 29.22 -10.18
N ASN A 342 22.89 29.10 -9.34
CA ASN A 342 24.27 29.50 -9.65
C ASN A 342 25.26 28.34 -9.47
N GLY A 343 26.47 28.48 -10.03
CA GLY A 343 27.56 27.52 -9.84
C GLY A 343 27.61 26.41 -10.90
N SER A 344 28.31 25.32 -10.56
CA SER A 344 28.53 24.17 -11.46
C SER A 344 27.24 23.39 -11.74
N ASP A 345 27.23 22.56 -12.80
CA ASP A 345 26.11 21.65 -13.08
C ASP A 345 25.74 20.79 -11.86
N SER A 346 26.75 20.33 -11.11
CA SER A 346 26.53 19.57 -9.86
C SER A 346 25.75 20.40 -8.82
N ASN A 347 26.11 21.67 -8.62
CA ASN A 347 25.38 22.56 -7.70
C ASN A 347 23.93 22.77 -8.17
N LYS A 348 23.74 22.98 -9.47
CA LYS A 348 22.40 23.18 -10.07
C LYS A 348 21.53 21.95 -9.92
N ASN A 349 22.08 20.77 -10.18
CA ASN A 349 21.40 19.49 -10.02
C ASN A 349 21.01 19.24 -8.55
N LYS A 350 21.90 19.53 -7.60
CA LYS A 350 21.63 19.40 -6.17
C LYS A 350 20.50 20.32 -5.71
N LEU A 351 20.50 21.58 -6.16
CA LEU A 351 19.40 22.50 -5.84
C LEU A 351 18.08 22.02 -6.43
N ALA A 352 18.08 21.64 -7.70
CA ALA A 352 16.88 21.13 -8.38
C ALA A 352 16.32 19.86 -7.72
N MET A 353 17.21 18.96 -7.27
CA MET A 353 16.83 17.79 -6.48
C MET A 353 16.16 18.17 -5.16
N GLY A 354 16.71 19.16 -4.43
CA GLY A 354 16.09 19.67 -3.21
C GLY A 354 14.67 20.19 -3.44
N VAL A 355 14.48 21.00 -4.49
CA VAL A 355 13.17 21.56 -4.86
C VAL A 355 12.16 20.47 -5.21
N ILE A 356 12.53 19.49 -6.05
CA ILE A 356 11.57 18.45 -6.47
C ILE A 356 11.22 17.51 -5.32
N MET A 357 12.17 17.19 -4.45
CA MET A 357 11.93 16.38 -3.25
C MET A 357 10.98 17.06 -2.28
N ASP A 358 11.10 18.39 -2.12
CA ASP A 358 10.17 19.18 -1.33
C ASP A 358 8.76 19.15 -1.92
N LEU A 359 8.61 19.39 -3.23
CA LEU A 359 7.31 19.29 -3.91
C LEU A 359 6.67 17.89 -3.78
N ILE A 360 7.46 16.83 -3.99
CA ILE A 360 6.98 15.43 -3.86
C ILE A 360 6.54 15.13 -2.42
N SER A 361 7.24 15.68 -1.42
CA SER A 361 6.94 15.40 0.00
C SER A 361 5.79 16.25 0.54
N ASN A 362 5.65 17.49 0.06
CA ASN A 362 4.73 18.48 0.62
C ASN A 362 3.54 18.82 -0.29
N SER A 363 3.43 18.20 -1.46
CA SER A 363 2.27 18.39 -2.34
C SER A 363 0.95 18.12 -1.60
N CYS A 364 -0.02 19.02 -1.74
CA CYS A 364 -1.37 18.88 -1.18
C CYS A 364 -2.42 18.69 -2.28
N TRP A 365 -1.99 18.57 -3.53
CA TRP A 365 -2.85 18.26 -4.66
C TRP A 365 -2.06 17.39 -5.64
N LEU A 366 -2.69 16.33 -6.13
CA LEU A 366 -2.14 15.45 -7.15
C LEU A 366 -3.26 14.97 -8.05
N ASN A 367 -3.00 14.81 -9.35
CA ASN A 367 -4.00 14.32 -10.29
C ASN A 367 -3.36 13.61 -11.49
N MET A 368 -4.12 12.69 -12.07
CA MET A 368 -3.89 11.99 -13.34
C MET A 368 -4.92 12.47 -14.35
N TYR A 369 -4.54 13.31 -15.31
CA TYR A 369 -5.53 13.91 -16.21
C TYR A 369 -4.96 14.26 -17.58
N THR A 370 -5.84 14.41 -18.58
CA THR A 370 -5.44 14.83 -19.93
C THR A 370 -5.42 16.35 -20.04
N VAL A 371 -4.28 16.91 -20.45
CA VAL A 371 -4.10 18.36 -20.63
C VAL A 371 -3.41 18.69 -21.96
N GLN A 372 -3.94 19.64 -22.71
CA GLN A 372 -3.30 20.13 -23.92
C GLN A 372 -2.11 21.07 -23.59
N PRO A 373 -1.00 21.05 -24.37
CA PRO A 373 -0.70 20.17 -25.51
C PRO A 373 0.00 18.86 -25.12
N HIS A 374 0.00 18.48 -23.84
CA HIS A 374 0.88 17.43 -23.31
C HIS A 374 0.26 16.02 -23.30
N GLY A 375 -1.05 15.89 -23.49
CA GLY A 375 -1.77 14.63 -23.37
C GLY A 375 -1.95 14.24 -21.91
N ASP A 376 -1.86 12.95 -21.61
CA ASP A 376 -2.05 12.40 -20.26
C ASP A 376 -0.83 12.66 -19.38
N VAL A 377 -1.07 13.26 -18.22
CA VAL A 377 0.00 13.70 -17.31
C VAL A 377 -0.29 13.33 -15.86
N PHE A 378 0.79 13.17 -15.09
CA PHE A 378 0.75 13.22 -13.64
C PHE A 378 1.22 14.59 -13.18
N GLU A 379 0.45 15.23 -12.30
CA GLU A 379 0.77 16.55 -11.76
C GLU A 379 0.67 16.55 -10.24
N ILE A 380 1.57 17.31 -9.61
CA ILE A 380 1.54 17.60 -8.19
C ILE A 380 1.61 19.11 -7.96
N ARG A 381 0.95 19.59 -6.91
CA ARG A 381 1.06 20.98 -6.44
C ARG A 381 1.10 21.08 -4.93
N VAL A 382 1.86 22.06 -4.44
CA VAL A 382 1.84 22.50 -3.04
C VAL A 382 0.75 23.56 -2.82
N ALA A 383 0.48 23.90 -1.56
CA ALA A 383 -0.62 24.78 -1.17
C ALA A 383 -0.52 26.19 -1.79
N GLU A 384 0.71 26.67 -1.97
CA GLU A 384 1.00 27.94 -2.61
C GLU A 384 0.61 27.93 -4.09
N GLY A 385 0.53 26.77 -4.73
CA GLY A 385 0.16 26.63 -6.15
C GLY A 385 1.30 26.24 -7.06
N TYR A 386 2.56 26.29 -6.60
CA TYR A 386 3.70 25.76 -7.35
C TYR A 386 3.61 24.25 -7.49
N GLY A 387 4.24 23.70 -8.52
CA GLY A 387 4.13 22.28 -8.78
C GLY A 387 5.11 21.73 -9.80
N ALA A 388 4.87 20.48 -10.17
CA ALA A 388 5.67 19.73 -11.12
C ALA A 388 4.78 18.76 -11.91
N ARG A 389 5.18 18.49 -13.16
CA ARG A 389 4.43 17.64 -14.08
C ARG A 389 5.31 16.61 -14.77
N TRP A 390 4.77 15.41 -14.95
CA TRP A 390 5.37 14.30 -15.68
C TRP A 390 4.38 13.73 -16.71
N SER A 391 4.88 12.92 -17.64
CA SER A 391 4.04 12.00 -18.42
C SER A 391 3.24 11.08 -17.50
N LYS A 392 2.14 10.51 -18.02
CA LYS A 392 1.27 9.56 -17.30
C LYS A 392 2.01 8.44 -16.57
N ASP A 393 3.07 7.92 -17.17
CA ASP A 393 3.91 6.83 -16.65
C ASP A 393 5.05 7.30 -15.72
N GLY A 394 5.25 8.62 -15.57
CA GLY A 394 6.33 9.20 -14.78
C GLY A 394 7.72 9.17 -15.45
N TYR A 395 7.88 8.53 -16.62
CA TYR A 395 9.19 8.36 -17.26
C TYR A 395 9.74 9.62 -17.94
N LYS A 396 8.93 10.65 -18.10
CA LYS A 396 9.34 11.93 -18.67
C LYS A 396 8.92 13.08 -17.77
N PHE A 397 9.91 13.79 -17.23
CA PHE A 397 9.65 15.07 -16.58
C PHE A 397 9.29 16.14 -17.64
N ILE A 398 8.13 16.77 -17.47
CA ILE A 398 7.62 17.78 -18.41
C ILE A 398 8.08 19.17 -17.98
N GLY A 399 7.97 19.51 -16.69
CA GLY A 399 8.46 20.79 -16.17
C GLY A 399 7.87 21.18 -14.82
N PHE A 400 8.36 22.29 -14.29
CA PHE A 400 7.80 22.95 -13.12
C PHE A 400 6.58 23.78 -13.50
N LEU A 401 5.74 24.05 -12.50
CA LEU A 401 4.48 24.77 -12.65
C LEU A 401 4.47 25.97 -11.73
N GLU A 402 4.13 27.13 -12.29
CA GLU A 402 3.95 28.36 -11.54
C GLU A 402 2.56 28.40 -10.89
N LEU A 403 2.37 29.43 -10.05
CA LEU A 403 1.08 29.83 -9.52
C LEU A 403 0.03 29.92 -10.63
N TYR A 404 -1.21 29.55 -10.29
CA TYR A 404 -2.33 29.87 -11.15
C TYR A 404 -2.47 31.39 -11.27
N MET A 405 -2.55 31.86 -12.52
CA MET A 405 -2.72 33.26 -12.85
C MET A 405 -3.61 33.37 -14.07
N ASP A 406 -4.63 34.23 -13.98
CA ASP A 406 -5.44 34.60 -15.14
C ASP A 406 -4.53 35.21 -16.21
N ASP A 407 -4.66 34.70 -17.43
CA ASP A 407 -3.81 35.04 -18.57
C ASP A 407 -2.30 34.81 -18.33
N GLY A 408 -1.93 33.90 -17.42
CA GLY A 408 -0.53 33.61 -17.09
C GLY A 408 0.32 33.27 -18.31
N HIS A 409 -0.25 32.59 -19.30
CA HIS A 409 0.39 32.34 -20.59
C HIS A 409 0.79 33.64 -21.32
N LEU A 410 -0.10 34.63 -21.39
CA LEU A 410 0.17 35.92 -22.04
C LEU A 410 1.27 36.72 -21.30
N LYS A 411 1.39 36.50 -19.97
CA LYS A 411 2.40 37.14 -19.11
C LYS A 411 3.70 36.33 -18.99
N GLY A 412 3.82 35.21 -19.71
CA GLY A 412 4.97 34.30 -19.61
C GLY A 412 5.17 33.72 -18.21
N TRP A 413 4.09 33.68 -17.42
CA TRP A 413 4.04 33.23 -16.02
C TRP A 413 5.01 33.96 -15.08
N LYS A 414 5.32 35.23 -15.36
CA LYS A 414 6.10 36.08 -14.45
C LYS A 414 5.21 36.66 -13.36
N HIS A 415 5.64 36.53 -12.11
CA HIS A 415 5.00 37.06 -10.90
C HIS A 415 6.02 37.66 -9.93
#